data_AF-A0A956W155-F1
#
_entry.id   AF-A0A956W155-F1
#
_cell.length_a   1.000
_cell.length_b   1.000
_cell.length_c   1.000
_cell.angle_alpha   90.00
_cell.angle_beta   90.00
_cell.angle_gamma   90.00
#
_symmetry.space_group_name_H-M   'P 1'
#
loop_
_entity.id
_entity.type
_entity.pdbx_description
1 polymer ?
#
loop_
_entity_poly.entity_id
_entity_poly.type
_entity_poly.pdbx_seq_one_letter_code
_entity_poly.pdbx_strand_id
1 'polypeptide(L)'
;MTGLGQPYGGTLIDLLATGASREDIGREAATLPSIEMDSRHTSDFELLVNGGFSPLDGFMGEADYRSVVDKMTLANGLPWPVPVTLAVSEPEAARLATG
;
A
#
# COMPACT_ATOMS: atom_id res chain seq x y z
N MET A 1 18.27 -26.51 12.99
CA MET A 1 17.16 -25.57 12.83
C MET A 1 17.61 -24.52 11.83
N THR A 2 17.12 -24.59 10.60
CA THR A 2 17.27 -23.50 9.61
C THR A 2 16.50 -22.28 10.14
N GLY A 3 17.07 -21.08 10.03
CA GLY A 3 16.50 -19.85 10.60
C GLY A 3 15.11 -19.50 10.05
N LEU A 4 14.48 -18.49 10.64
CA LEU A 4 13.23 -17.93 10.12
C LEU A 4 13.43 -17.47 8.66
N GLY A 5 12.45 -17.75 7.79
CA GLY A 5 12.50 -17.35 6.38
C GLY A 5 12.56 -15.83 6.22
N GLN A 6 13.21 -15.36 5.15
CA GLN A 6 13.29 -13.93 4.85
C GLN A 6 11.93 -13.43 4.31
N PRO A 7 11.51 -12.20 4.64
CA PRO A 7 10.34 -11.57 4.04
C PRO A 7 10.42 -11.56 2.50
N TYR A 8 9.27 -11.58 1.84
CA TYR A 8 9.21 -11.49 0.39
C TYR A 8 9.76 -10.14 -0.10
N GLY A 9 10.58 -10.15 -1.16
CA GLY A 9 11.35 -8.98 -1.59
C GLY A 9 12.55 -8.61 -0.68
N GLY A 10 12.80 -9.40 0.36
CA GLY A 10 14.03 -9.35 1.14
C GLY A 10 13.97 -8.51 2.42
N THR A 11 13.00 -7.62 2.56
CA THR A 11 12.82 -6.77 3.75
C THR A 11 11.34 -6.73 4.12
N LEU A 12 11.04 -6.77 5.42
CA LEU A 12 9.68 -6.55 5.91
C LEU A 12 9.42 -5.04 5.88
N ILE A 13 8.39 -4.63 5.16
CA ILE A 13 7.97 -3.23 5.10
C ILE A 13 6.99 -2.97 6.25
N ASP A 14 7.42 -2.23 7.26
CA ASP A 14 6.58 -1.79 8.38
C ASP A 14 6.23 -0.31 8.19
N LEU A 15 4.96 -0.02 7.91
CA LEU A 15 4.48 1.35 7.64
C LEU A 15 3.87 2.00 8.88
N LEU A 16 3.94 1.35 10.06
CA LEU A 16 3.33 1.89 11.26
C LEU A 16 4.17 3.03 11.83
N ALA A 17 3.65 4.25 11.72
CA ALA A 17 4.24 5.42 12.36
C ALA A 17 4.16 5.31 13.90
N THR A 18 5.28 5.56 14.59
CA THR A 18 5.36 5.53 16.06
C THR A 18 6.02 6.79 16.62
N GLY A 19 5.84 7.05 17.91
CA GLY A 19 6.43 8.19 18.60
C GLY A 19 6.09 9.54 17.95
N ALA A 20 7.09 10.41 17.80
CA ALA A 20 6.93 11.75 17.23
C ALA A 20 6.40 11.73 15.77
N SER A 21 6.82 10.74 14.96
CA SER A 21 6.34 10.62 13.58
C SER A 21 4.83 10.41 13.51
N ARG A 22 4.25 9.66 14.45
CA ARG A 22 2.79 9.47 14.53
C ARG A 22 2.05 10.79 14.79
N GLU A 23 2.60 11.64 15.66
CA GLU A 23 1.99 12.93 15.99
C GLU A 23 2.07 13.89 14.80
N ASP A 24 3.21 13.94 14.13
CA ASP A 24 3.43 14.79 12.96
C ASP A 24 2.52 14.38 11.80
N ILE A 25 2.51 13.10 11.45
CA ILE A 25 1.64 12.54 10.41
C ILE A 25 0.17 12.74 10.77
N GLY A 26 -0.21 12.57 12.05
CA GLY A 26 -1.58 12.78 12.51
C GLY A 26 -2.04 14.24 12.33
N ARG A 27 -1.16 15.21 12.59
CA ARG A 27 -1.45 16.64 12.39
C ARG A 27 -1.56 16.99 10.90
N GLU A 28 -0.66 16.46 10.08
CA GLU A 28 -0.70 16.65 8.63
C GLU A 28 -1.96 16.01 8.02
N ALA A 29 -2.26 14.77 8.37
CA ALA A 29 -3.43 14.03 7.88
C ALA A 29 -4.76 14.75 8.17
N ALA A 30 -4.87 15.47 9.30
CA ALA A 30 -6.04 16.28 9.62
C ALA A 30 -6.28 17.45 8.65
N THR A 31 -5.28 17.81 7.84
CA THR A 31 -5.37 18.86 6.81
C THR A 31 -5.63 18.32 5.41
N LEU A 32 -5.49 17.00 5.21
CA LEU A 32 -5.62 16.35 3.91
C LEU A 32 -7.06 15.91 3.62
N PRO A 33 -7.45 15.79 2.34
CA PRO A 33 -8.70 15.13 1.98
C PRO A 33 -8.75 13.71 2.52
N SER A 34 -9.92 13.32 3.03
CA SER A 34 -10.17 11.96 3.51
C SER A 34 -10.93 11.14 2.46
N ILE A 35 -10.62 9.85 2.39
CA ILE A 35 -11.30 8.84 1.58
C ILE A 35 -11.86 7.80 2.55
N GLU A 36 -13.13 7.43 2.37
CA GLU A 36 -13.73 6.37 3.17
C GLU A 36 -13.34 5.00 2.59
N MET A 37 -12.87 4.10 3.46
CA MET A 37 -12.48 2.75 3.06
C MET A 37 -13.60 1.77 3.40
N ASP A 38 -13.92 0.88 2.46
CA ASP A 38 -14.78 -0.27 2.73
C ASP A 38 -14.00 -1.37 3.48
N SER A 39 -14.68 -2.49 3.78
CA SER A 39 -14.07 -3.61 4.50
C SER A 39 -12.90 -4.26 3.76
N ARG A 40 -12.92 -4.27 2.42
CA ARG A 40 -11.85 -4.85 1.61
C ARG A 40 -10.64 -3.93 1.63
N HIS A 41 -10.84 -2.64 1.35
CA HIS A 41 -9.78 -1.64 1.40
C HIS A 41 -9.13 -1.59 2.79
N THR A 42 -9.92 -1.70 3.85
CA THR A 42 -9.41 -1.75 5.24
C THR A 42 -8.54 -2.99 5.47
N SER A 43 -8.94 -4.16 4.97
CA SER A 43 -8.15 -5.39 5.10
C SER A 43 -6.82 -5.29 4.34
N ASP A 44 -6.84 -4.77 3.11
CA ASP A 44 -5.62 -4.57 2.32
C ASP A 44 -4.70 -3.52 2.97
N PHE A 45 -5.28 -2.45 3.52
CA PHE A 45 -4.54 -1.44 4.27
C PHE A 45 -3.85 -2.03 5.50
N GLU A 46 -4.52 -2.87 6.28
CA GLU A 46 -3.89 -3.54 7.44
C GLU A 46 -2.70 -4.42 7.03
N LEU A 47 -2.81 -5.15 5.92
CA LEU A 47 -1.74 -5.99 5.38
C LEU A 47 -0.57 -5.19 4.81
N LEU A 48 -0.83 -4.00 4.25
CA LEU A 48 0.22 -3.04 3.89
C LEU A 48 0.93 -2.53 5.15
N VAL A 49 0.16 -2.10 6.16
CA VAL A 49 0.70 -1.47 7.36
C VAL A 49 1.62 -2.40 8.14
N ASN A 50 1.23 -3.66 8.30
CA ASN A 50 2.00 -4.64 9.09
C ASN A 50 3.07 -5.42 8.28
N GLY A 51 3.21 -5.13 6.99
CA GLY A 51 4.18 -5.78 6.11
C GLY A 51 3.79 -7.15 5.58
N GLY A 52 2.56 -7.60 5.80
CA GLY A 52 1.99 -8.80 5.18
C GLY A 52 2.03 -8.77 3.65
N PHE A 53 2.05 -7.57 3.05
CA PHE A 53 2.19 -7.34 1.62
C PHE A 53 3.58 -6.90 1.16
N SER A 54 4.63 -7.08 1.97
CA SER A 54 6.01 -6.86 1.51
C SER A 54 6.25 -7.60 0.18
N PRO A 55 6.82 -6.93 -0.85
CA PRO A 55 7.57 -5.68 -0.81
C PRO A 55 6.76 -4.40 -1.05
N LEU A 56 5.43 -4.45 -1.09
CA LEU A 56 4.62 -3.24 -1.30
C LEU A 56 4.80 -2.28 -0.12
N ASP A 57 5.00 -1.00 -0.44
CA ASP A 57 5.12 0.12 0.51
C ASP A 57 3.91 1.08 0.46
N GLY A 58 2.89 0.71 -0.32
CA GLY A 58 1.62 1.40 -0.46
C GLY A 58 0.71 0.70 -1.45
N PHE A 59 -0.44 1.31 -1.76
CA PHE A 59 -1.27 0.87 -2.88
C PHE A 59 -0.50 1.05 -4.20
N MET A 60 -0.73 0.14 -5.15
CA MET A 60 0.00 0.12 -6.41
C MET A 60 -0.25 1.38 -7.24
N GLY A 61 0.83 1.99 -7.72
CA GLY A 61 0.79 2.95 -8.82
C GLY A 61 0.54 2.27 -10.16
N GLU A 62 0.36 3.06 -11.23
CA GLU A 62 0.00 2.53 -12.56
C GLU A 62 1.01 1.51 -13.10
N ALA A 63 2.31 1.73 -12.92
CA ALA A 63 3.35 0.84 -13.44
C ALA A 63 3.25 -0.58 -12.85
N ASP A 64 3.12 -0.69 -11.53
CA ASP A 64 2.94 -1.99 -10.85
C ASP A 64 1.60 -2.61 -11.19
N TYR A 65 0.52 -1.82 -11.18
CA TYR A 65 -0.82 -2.28 -11.55
C TYR A 65 -0.83 -2.93 -12.94
N ARG A 66 -0.32 -2.21 -13.96
CA ARG A 66 -0.27 -2.71 -15.35
C ARG A 66 0.59 -3.96 -15.44
N SER A 67 1.75 -3.97 -14.79
CA SER A 67 2.64 -5.13 -14.80
C SER A 67 1.99 -6.36 -14.14
N VAL A 68 1.26 -6.19 -13.04
CA VAL A 68 0.56 -7.30 -12.38
C VAL A 68 -0.56 -7.84 -13.26
N VAL A 69 -1.36 -6.96 -13.86
CA VAL A 69 -2.45 -7.36 -14.77
C VAL A 69 -1.93 -8.10 -15.99
N ASP A 70 -0.85 -7.59 -16.61
CA ASP A 70 -0.37 -8.13 -17.88
C ASP A 70 0.59 -9.32 -17.72
N LYS A 71 1.37 -9.34 -16.63
CA LYS A 71 2.53 -10.24 -16.47
C LYS A 71 2.54 -11.01 -15.15
N MET A 72 1.61 -10.74 -14.23
CA MET A 72 1.62 -11.30 -12.86
C MET A 72 2.93 -11.01 -12.11
N THR A 73 3.53 -9.84 -12.37
CA THR A 73 4.71 -9.37 -11.65
C THR A 73 4.54 -7.91 -11.28
N LEU A 74 5.19 -7.47 -10.21
CA LEU A 74 5.48 -6.04 -9.99
C LEU A 74 6.35 -5.49 -11.14
N ALA A 75 6.44 -4.18 -11.26
CA ALA A 75 7.23 -3.51 -12.30
C ALA A 75 8.73 -3.84 -12.21
N ASN A 76 9.21 -4.18 -11.01
CA ASN A 76 10.58 -4.65 -10.78
C ASN A 76 10.81 -6.14 -11.13
N GLY A 77 9.78 -6.84 -11.62
CA GLY A 77 9.84 -8.24 -12.06
C GLY A 77 9.55 -9.27 -10.97
N LEU A 78 9.31 -8.87 -9.72
CA LEU A 78 8.93 -9.82 -8.65
C LEU A 78 7.54 -10.41 -8.92
N PRO A 79 7.35 -11.74 -8.84
CA PRO A 79 6.03 -12.35 -8.96
C PRO A 79 4.99 -11.75 -8.00
N TRP A 80 3.86 -11.33 -8.54
CA TRP A 80 2.75 -10.82 -7.76
C TRP A 80 1.45 -10.94 -8.57
N PRO A 81 0.49 -11.80 -8.18
CA PRO A 81 -0.61 -12.17 -9.06
C PRO A 81 -1.88 -11.30 -8.92
N VAL A 82 -2.02 -10.51 -7.85
CA VAL A 82 -3.28 -9.80 -7.54
C VAL A 82 -3.03 -8.31 -7.31
N PRO A 83 -3.65 -7.40 -8.08
CA PRO A 83 -3.50 -5.97 -7.84
C PRO A 83 -3.98 -5.56 -6.45
N VAL A 84 -3.21 -4.69 -5.79
CA VAL A 84 -3.57 -4.08 -4.49
C VAL A 84 -3.75 -2.58 -4.72
N THR A 85 -4.99 -2.13 -4.83
CA THR A 85 -5.35 -0.76 -5.23
C THR A 85 -6.41 -0.17 -4.31
N LEU A 86 -6.41 1.15 -4.14
CA LEU A 86 -7.50 1.88 -3.48
C LEU A 86 -8.43 2.47 -4.54
N ALA A 87 -9.52 1.77 -4.85
CA ALA A 87 -10.49 2.23 -5.82
C ALA A 87 -11.42 3.28 -5.19
N VAL A 88 -11.59 4.41 -5.86
CA VAL A 88 -12.49 5.49 -5.45
C VAL A 88 -13.50 5.81 -6.55
N SER A 89 -14.61 6.42 -6.17
CA SER A 89 -15.61 6.89 -7.13
C SER A 89 -15.09 8.08 -7.96
N GLU A 90 -15.67 8.31 -9.13
CA GLU A 90 -15.31 9.48 -9.96
C GLU A 90 -15.43 10.82 -9.22
N PRO A 91 -16.48 11.08 -8.41
CA PRO A 91 -16.58 12.31 -7.63
C PRO A 91 -15.49 12.47 -6.57
N GLU A 92 -15.03 11.37 -5.96
CA GLU A 92 -13.91 11.39 -5.02
C GLU A 92 -12.60 11.68 -5.76
N ALA A 93 -12.34 10.97 -6.87
CA ALA A 93 -11.17 11.17 -7.70
C ALA A 93 -11.05 12.63 -8.20
N ALA A 94 -12.16 13.25 -8.59
CA ALA A 94 -12.19 14.63 -9.07
C ALA A 94 -11.78 15.68 -8.02
N ARG A 95 -11.78 15.33 -6.74
CA ARG A 95 -11.36 16.20 -5.62
C ARG A 95 -9.89 16.02 -5.24
N LEU A 96 -9.22 15.05 -5.85
CA LEU A 96 -7.84 14.68 -5.56
C LEU A 96 -6.93 15.17 -6.70
N ALA A 97 -5.69 15.48 -6.36
CA ALA A 97 -4.65 15.79 -7.31
C ALA A 97 -3.40 15.00 -6.95
N THR A 98 -2.58 14.68 -7.94
CA THR A 98 -1.24 14.14 -7.70
C THR A 98 -0.41 15.18 -6.94
N GLY A 99 0.23 14.75 -5.85
CA GLY A 99 1.16 15.54 -5.03
C GLY A 99 2.55 14.94 -5.05
#